data_AF-A0A3D3P3K9-F1
#
_entry.id   AF-A0A3D3P3K9-F1
#
_cell.length_a   1.000
_cell.length_b   1.000
_cell.length_c   1.000
_cell.angle_alpha   90.00
_cell.angle_beta   90.00
_cell.angle_gamma   90.00
#
_symmetry.space_group_name_H-M   'P 1'
#
loop_
_entity.id
_entity.type
_entity.pdbx_description
1 polymer ?
#
loop_
_entity_poly.entity_id
_entity_poly.type
_entity_poly.pdbx_seq_one_letter_code
_entity_poly.pdbx_strand_id
1 'polypeptide(L)'
;MEFLALKNLFWVLPIIILAIGLAAWSYHQRNKVISLLTQNSGHCNLKSNASPVRRRILGIALLSSLVFAGISALRPISGFVRTEFKRPSKNLVILFDISKSMTATDTEGISRNDAAKLLLREFINSRPTDRIGLISFAGDTFIETPVTRSRATLLKRVNQIQPGDFLVPGTDITAALEEAQNLLTEEPPPGSAIIVLSDGDNVTGGDPKTVLGQLKKS
;
A
#
# COMPACT_ATOMS: atom_id res chain seq x y z
N MET A 1 -12.47 14.37 -7.80
CA MET A 1 -13.68 13.54 -7.94
C MET A 1 -13.42 12.59 -9.08
N GLU A 2 -13.18 11.30 -8.80
CA GLU A 2 -13.12 10.32 -9.90
C GLU A 2 -14.55 9.97 -10.33
N PHE A 3 -14.90 10.37 -11.55
CA PHE A 3 -16.16 9.99 -12.16
C PHE A 3 -16.00 8.59 -12.77
N LEU A 4 -16.16 7.55 -11.94
CA LEU A 4 -16.22 6.14 -12.35
C LEU A 4 -17.19 5.87 -13.52
N ALA A 5 -18.10 6.81 -13.80
CA ALA A 5 -19.15 6.71 -14.80
C ALA A 5 -18.86 7.39 -16.16
N LEU A 6 -17.68 8.00 -16.40
CA LEU A 6 -17.36 8.58 -17.72
C LEU A 6 -17.51 7.56 -18.87
N LYS A 7 -17.25 6.28 -18.59
CA LYS A 7 -17.44 5.17 -19.55
C LYS A 7 -18.92 4.88 -19.87
N ASN A 8 -19.84 5.21 -18.96
CA ASN A 8 -21.27 4.94 -19.10
C ASN A 8 -22.05 6.15 -19.64
N LEU A 9 -21.39 7.29 -19.83
CA LEU A 9 -21.98 8.52 -20.37
C LEU A 9 -22.60 8.30 -21.77
N PHE A 10 -21.99 7.43 -22.57
CA PHE A 10 -22.49 7.04 -23.90
C PHE A 10 -23.89 6.42 -23.88
N TRP A 11 -24.30 5.77 -22.78
CA TRP A 11 -25.62 5.14 -22.65
C TRP A 11 -26.71 6.12 -22.24
N VAL A 12 -26.36 7.24 -21.61
CA VAL A 12 -27.32 8.25 -21.14
C VAL A 12 -27.69 9.26 -22.24
N LEU A 13 -26.74 9.57 -23.13
CA LEU A 13 -26.95 10.46 -24.28
C LEU A 13 -28.12 10.04 -25.21
N PRO A 14 -28.28 8.78 -25.64
CA PRO A 14 -29.37 8.40 -26.52
C PRO A 14 -30.74 8.54 -25.86
N ILE A 15 -30.85 8.31 -24.55
CA ILE A 15 -32.10 8.46 -23.79
C ILE A 15 -32.52 9.93 -23.72
N ILE A 16 -31.57 10.84 -23.54
CA ILE A 16 -31.82 12.29 -23.53
C ILE A 16 -32.24 12.77 -24.93
N ILE A 17 -31.54 12.33 -25.98
CA ILE A 17 -31.86 12.70 -27.37
C ILE A 17 -33.26 12.18 -27.75
N LEU A 18 -33.60 10.95 -27.38
CA LEU A 18 -34.91 10.37 -27.63
C LEU A 18 -36.02 11.16 -26.91
N ALA A 19 -35.81 11.53 -25.65
CA ALA A 19 -36.77 12.31 -24.88
C ALA A 19 -37.02 13.72 -25.49
N ILE A 20 -35.96 14.40 -25.91
CA ILE A 20 -36.05 15.70 -26.60
C ILE A 20 -36.76 15.54 -27.96
N GLY A 21 -36.43 14.49 -28.71
CA GLY A 21 -37.05 14.17 -30.00
C GLY A 21 -38.55 13.92 -29.88
N LEU A 22 -38.99 13.12 -28.89
CA LEU A 22 -40.41 12.88 -28.62
C LEU A 22 -41.14 14.13 -28.17
N ALA A 23 -40.51 14.98 -27.35
CA ALA A 23 -41.08 16.25 -26.92
C ALA A 23 -41.25 17.22 -28.12
N ALA A 24 -40.23 17.34 -28.97
CA ALA A 24 -40.26 18.17 -30.17
C ALA A 24 -41.28 17.64 -31.19
N TRP A 25 -41.33 16.32 -31.40
CA TRP A 25 -42.31 15.68 -32.28
C TRP A 25 -43.74 15.85 -31.78
N SER A 26 -43.98 15.68 -30.47
CA SER A 26 -45.28 15.95 -29.83
C SER A 26 -45.69 17.42 -30.00
N TYR A 27 -44.75 18.35 -29.88
CA TYR A 27 -44.99 19.78 -30.10
C TYR A 27 -45.31 20.08 -31.57
N HIS A 28 -44.56 19.51 -32.51
CA HIS A 28 -44.76 19.72 -33.94
C HIS A 28 -46.05 19.09 -34.48
N GLN A 29 -46.35 17.86 -34.07
CA GLN A 29 -47.60 17.18 -34.46
C GLN A 29 -48.82 17.94 -33.95
N ARG A 30 -48.74 18.52 -32.75
CA ARG A 30 -49.81 19.37 -32.23
C ARG A 30 -50.02 20.61 -33.06
N ASN A 31 -48.94 21.31 -33.44
CA ASN A 31 -49.07 22.51 -34.28
C ASN A 31 -49.64 22.17 -35.65
N LYS A 32 -49.27 21.03 -36.24
CA LYS A 32 -49.85 20.52 -37.49
C LYS A 32 -51.34 20.15 -37.36
N VAL A 33 -51.71 19.44 -36.31
CA VAL A 33 -53.11 19.04 -36.06
C VAL A 33 -53.97 20.27 -35.77
N ILE A 34 -53.47 21.23 -35.00
CA ILE A 34 -54.18 22.49 -34.75
C ILE A 34 -54.33 23.27 -36.06
N SER A 35 -53.27 23.39 -36.88
CA SER A 35 -53.34 24.13 -38.14
C SER A 35 -54.30 23.50 -39.16
N LEU A 36 -54.36 22.17 -39.23
CA LEU A 36 -55.29 21.42 -40.09
C LEU A 36 -56.74 21.55 -39.62
N LEU A 37 -56.99 21.57 -38.32
CA LEU A 37 -58.33 21.76 -37.75
C LEU A 37 -58.83 23.21 -37.86
N THR A 38 -57.93 24.19 -37.95
CA THR A 38 -58.28 25.61 -38.10
C THR A 38 -58.50 26.06 -39.55
N GLN A 39 -58.10 25.28 -40.56
CA GLN A 39 -58.12 25.74 -41.95
C GLN A 39 -59.50 25.70 -42.63
N ASN A 40 -60.51 25.03 -42.04
CA ASN A 40 -61.82 24.87 -42.70
C ASN A 40 -63.06 25.15 -41.82
N SER A 41 -62.90 25.88 -40.71
CA SER A 41 -64.06 26.28 -39.91
C SER A 41 -63.81 27.64 -39.27
N GLY A 42 -64.53 28.65 -39.77
CA GLY A 42 -64.43 30.04 -39.35
C GLY A 42 -64.64 30.31 -37.86
N HIS A 43 -65.16 29.35 -37.09
CA HIS A 43 -65.32 29.47 -35.63
C HIS A 43 -65.23 28.12 -34.93
N CYS A 44 -64.11 27.40 -35.02
CA CYS A 44 -63.89 26.22 -34.17
C CYS A 44 -63.01 26.60 -32.97
N ASN A 45 -63.64 27.16 -31.94
CA ASN A 45 -63.00 27.44 -30.65
C ASN A 45 -62.88 26.11 -29.88
N LEU A 46 -61.90 25.28 -30.26
CA LEU A 46 -61.53 24.07 -29.53
C LEU A 46 -61.03 24.50 -28.14
N LYS A 47 -61.96 24.65 -27.20
CA LYS A 47 -61.68 24.76 -25.77
C LYS A 47 -61.17 23.40 -25.31
N SER A 48 -59.88 23.17 -25.55
CA SER A 48 -59.16 22.13 -24.84
C SER A 48 -59.22 22.48 -23.35
N ASN A 49 -59.89 21.64 -22.57
CA ASN A 49 -59.96 21.75 -21.10
C ASN A 49 -58.58 21.55 -20.42
N ALA A 50 -57.51 21.37 -21.19
CA ALA A 50 -56.16 21.34 -20.67
C ALA A 50 -55.66 22.78 -20.46
N SER A 51 -55.74 23.26 -19.21
CA SER A 51 -55.14 24.54 -18.82
C SER A 51 -53.69 24.64 -19.34
N PRO A 52 -53.36 25.67 -20.14
CA PRO A 52 -52.02 25.82 -20.72
C PRO A 52 -50.96 25.99 -19.63
N VAL A 53 -51.35 26.54 -18.48
CA VAL A 53 -50.51 26.69 -17.28
C VAL A 53 -50.22 25.33 -16.65
N ARG A 54 -51.24 24.50 -16.41
CA ARG A 54 -51.06 23.14 -15.87
C ARG A 54 -50.15 22.30 -16.77
N ARG A 55 -50.28 22.44 -18.09
CA ARG A 55 -49.43 21.76 -19.07
C ARG A 55 -47.98 22.24 -19.03
N ARG A 56 -47.73 23.54 -18.87
CA ARG A 56 -46.37 24.08 -18.70
C ARG A 56 -45.74 23.56 -17.40
N ILE A 57 -46.48 23.55 -16.30
CA ILE A 57 -46.01 23.03 -15.01
C ILE A 57 -45.65 21.54 -15.13
N LEU A 58 -46.50 20.72 -15.73
CA LEU A 58 -46.21 19.30 -15.97
C LEU A 58 -44.99 19.09 -16.88
N GLY A 59 -44.84 19.91 -17.93
CA GLY A 59 -43.67 19.86 -18.81
C GLY A 59 -42.37 20.20 -18.09
N ILE A 60 -42.39 21.25 -17.26
CA ILE A 60 -41.24 21.65 -16.45
C ILE A 60 -40.91 20.56 -15.41
N ALA A 61 -41.93 20.00 -14.74
CA ALA A 61 -41.76 18.94 -13.76
C ALA A 61 -41.15 17.65 -14.36
N LEU A 62 -41.59 17.27 -15.56
CA LEU A 62 -41.03 16.13 -16.30
C LEU A 62 -39.57 16.39 -16.72
N LEU A 63 -39.26 17.59 -17.21
CA LEU A 63 -37.88 17.97 -17.56
C LEU A 63 -36.97 17.99 -16.34
N SER A 64 -37.42 18.55 -15.21
CA SER A 64 -36.64 18.55 -13.97
C SER A 64 -36.42 17.14 -13.44
N SER A 65 -37.43 16.27 -13.52
CA SER A 65 -37.29 14.86 -13.14
C SER A 65 -36.23 14.14 -13.98
N LEU A 66 -36.16 14.43 -15.29
CA LEU A 66 -35.16 13.83 -16.18
C LEU A 66 -33.74 14.30 -15.84
N VAL A 67 -33.58 15.58 -15.51
CA VAL A 67 -32.30 16.16 -15.07
C VAL A 67 -31.83 15.51 -13.77
N PHE A 68 -32.71 15.40 -12.75
CA PHE A 68 -32.35 14.77 -11.48
C PHE A 68 -32.04 13.28 -11.62
N ALA A 69 -32.77 12.56 -12.49
CA ALA A 69 -32.46 11.17 -12.80
C ALA A 69 -31.07 11.02 -13.45
N GLY A 70 -30.69 11.94 -14.35
CA GLY A 70 -29.35 11.99 -14.93
C GLY A 70 -28.25 12.21 -13.90
N ILE A 71 -28.44 13.16 -12.98
CA ILE A 71 -27.49 13.44 -11.89
C ILE A 71 -27.36 12.23 -10.95
N SER A 72 -28.47 11.58 -10.61
CA SER A 72 -28.46 10.36 -9.79
C SER A 72 -27.73 9.20 -10.49
N ALA A 73 -27.88 9.06 -11.81
CA ALA A 73 -27.19 8.04 -12.59
C ALA A 73 -25.66 8.27 -12.65
N LEU A 74 -25.21 9.52 -12.57
CA LEU A 74 -23.79 9.85 -12.46
C LEU A 74 -23.14 9.36 -11.15
N ARG A 75 -23.94 9.01 -10.12
CA ARG A 75 -23.51 8.55 -8.79
C ARG A 75 -22.28 9.33 -8.30
N PRO A 76 -22.39 10.65 -8.02
CA PRO A 76 -21.28 11.43 -7.49
C PRO A 76 -20.91 10.90 -6.11
N ILE A 77 -19.93 10.00 -6.08
CA ILE A 77 -19.38 9.46 -4.85
C ILE A 77 -18.11 10.25 -4.55
N SER A 78 -18.12 10.97 -3.44
CA SER A 78 -16.90 11.48 -2.82
C SER A 78 -16.19 10.29 -2.15
N GLY A 79 -15.43 9.54 -2.94
CA GLY A 79 -14.56 8.49 -2.42
C GLY A 79 -13.36 9.11 -1.72
N PHE A 80 -13.06 8.64 -0.51
CA PHE A 80 -11.74 8.84 0.07
C PHE A 80 -10.81 7.83 -0.59
N VAL A 81 -9.86 8.31 -1.41
CA VAL A 81 -8.72 7.48 -1.79
C VAL A 81 -7.90 7.32 -0.51
N ARG A 82 -8.08 6.21 0.19
CA ARG A 82 -7.19 5.84 1.29
C ARG A 82 -5.87 5.42 0.66
N THR A 83 -5.01 6.38 0.36
CA THR A 83 -3.60 6.12 0.18
C THR A 83 -3.06 5.71 1.55
N GLU A 84 -2.97 4.40 1.80
CA GLU A 84 -2.17 3.91 2.91
C GLU A 84 -0.74 4.39 2.68
N PHE A 85 -0.30 5.36 3.48
CA PHE A 85 1.11 5.68 3.62
C PHE A 85 1.80 4.45 4.24
N LYS A 86 2.12 3.45 3.40
CA LYS A 86 3.01 2.37 3.79
C LYS A 86 4.37 3.00 4.04
N ARG A 87 4.78 3.04 5.30
CA ARG A 87 6.18 3.32 5.66
C ARG A 87 7.06 2.37 4.82
N PRO A 88 8.10 2.87 4.14
CA PRO A 88 8.98 1.99 3.36
C PRO A 88 9.57 0.94 4.30
N SER A 89 9.40 -0.34 3.95
CA SER A 89 9.99 -1.44 4.71
C SER A 89 11.50 -1.36 4.59
N LYS A 90 12.21 -1.33 5.71
CA LYS A 90 13.68 -1.29 5.75
C LYS A 90 14.24 -2.70 5.64
N ASN A 91 15.45 -2.84 5.12
CA ASN A 91 16.23 -4.07 5.23
C ASN A 91 17.20 -3.92 6.40
N LEU A 92 17.10 -4.82 7.37
CA LEU A 92 17.96 -4.86 8.54
C LEU A 92 18.74 -6.17 8.51
N VAL A 93 20.06 -6.12 8.65
CA VAL A 93 20.88 -7.32 8.79
C VAL A 93 21.47 -7.32 10.18
N ILE A 94 21.22 -8.39 10.92
CA ILE A 94 21.66 -8.53 12.31
C ILE A 94 22.85 -9.47 12.31
N LEU A 95 23.98 -8.98 12.79
CA LEU A 95 25.19 -9.75 13.08
C LEU A 95 25.15 -10.13 14.56
N PHE A 96 25.08 -11.42 14.84
CA PHE A 96 24.94 -11.97 16.18
C PHE A 96 26.19 -12.76 16.57
N ASP A 97 26.90 -12.28 17.58
CA ASP A 97 28.12 -12.93 18.08
C ASP A 97 27.79 -14.21 18.84
N ILE A 98 28.45 -15.30 18.44
CA ILE A 98 28.33 -16.64 19.03
C ILE A 98 29.68 -17.15 19.55
N SER A 99 30.67 -16.27 19.70
CA SER A 99 31.97 -16.58 20.27
C SER A 99 31.87 -17.12 21.69
N LYS A 100 32.96 -17.75 22.16
CA LYS A 100 33.00 -18.40 23.47
C LYS A 100 32.74 -17.44 24.62
N SER A 101 33.15 -16.17 24.51
CA SER A 101 32.91 -15.16 25.56
C SER A 101 31.42 -14.88 25.78
N MET A 102 30.56 -15.11 24.78
CA MET A 102 29.10 -14.99 24.89
C MET A 102 28.45 -16.08 25.76
N THR A 103 29.19 -17.14 26.14
CA THR A 103 28.73 -18.09 27.18
C THR A 103 28.89 -17.56 28.60
N ALA A 104 29.64 -16.47 28.80
CA ALA A 104 29.85 -15.90 30.11
C ALA A 104 28.51 -15.46 30.73
N THR A 105 28.38 -15.72 32.02
CA THR A 105 27.21 -15.31 32.82
C THR A 105 27.55 -14.00 33.53
N ASP A 106 26.78 -12.96 33.25
CA ASP A 106 26.94 -11.67 33.91
C ASP A 106 26.17 -11.64 35.25
N THR A 107 26.18 -10.50 35.94
CA THR A 107 25.72 -10.32 37.34
C THR A 107 24.27 -10.73 37.61
N GLU A 108 23.43 -10.87 36.59
CA GLU A 108 22.02 -11.29 36.71
C GLU A 108 21.81 -12.82 36.61
N GLY A 109 22.88 -13.62 36.49
CA GLY A 109 22.78 -15.08 36.43
C GLY A 109 22.29 -15.64 35.09
N ILE A 110 22.21 -14.79 34.06
CA ILE A 110 21.86 -15.16 32.68
C ILE A 110 23.12 -15.04 31.81
N SER A 111 23.27 -15.94 30.82
CA SER A 111 24.37 -15.86 29.87
C SER A 111 24.22 -14.64 28.94
N ARG A 112 25.33 -14.04 28.50
CA ARG A 112 25.32 -12.93 27.53
C ARG A 112 24.53 -13.27 26.27
N ASN A 113 24.68 -14.50 25.77
CA ASN A 113 23.94 -14.99 24.61
C ASN A 113 22.43 -15.01 24.86
N ASP A 114 21.99 -15.53 26.01
CA ASP A 114 20.56 -15.59 26.34
C ASP A 114 19.96 -14.20 26.52
N ALA A 115 20.69 -13.28 27.16
CA ALA A 115 20.30 -11.88 27.25
C ALA A 115 20.18 -11.23 25.86
N ALA A 116 21.16 -11.45 24.99
CA ALA A 116 21.14 -10.93 23.62
C ALA A 116 20.00 -11.53 22.77
N LYS A 117 19.66 -12.82 22.95
CA LYS A 117 18.49 -13.44 22.31
C LYS A 117 17.18 -12.83 22.78
N LEU A 118 17.04 -12.51 24.06
CA LEU A 118 15.84 -11.84 24.58
C LEU A 118 15.64 -10.48 23.93
N LEU A 119 16.70 -9.66 23.88
CA LEU A 119 16.69 -8.36 23.19
C LEU A 119 16.38 -8.52 21.70
N LEU A 120 16.98 -9.50 21.05
CA LEU A 120 16.77 -9.77 19.63
C LEU A 120 15.32 -10.19 19.33
N ARG A 121 14.70 -11.00 20.19
CA ARG A 121 13.29 -11.38 20.07
C ARG A 121 12.37 -10.18 20.21
N GLU A 122 12.61 -9.32 21.19
CA GLU A 122 11.86 -8.08 21.37
C GLU A 122 12.03 -7.15 20.16
N PHE A 123 13.27 -7.00 19.68
CA PHE A 123 13.60 -6.21 18.50
C PHE A 123 12.84 -6.69 17.25
N ILE A 124 12.83 -7.99 16.97
CA ILE A 124 12.12 -8.58 15.83
C ILE A 124 10.61 -8.37 15.96
N ASN A 125 10.05 -8.56 17.16
CA ASN A 125 8.61 -8.39 17.40
C ASN A 125 8.15 -6.94 17.27
N SER A 126 8.99 -5.97 17.63
CA SER A 126 8.70 -4.55 17.52
C SER A 126 8.63 -4.03 16.06
N ARG A 127 9.06 -4.82 15.07
CA ARG A 127 9.20 -4.41 13.66
C ARG A 127 8.33 -5.26 12.72
N PRO A 128 7.01 -5.03 12.67
CA PRO A 128 6.10 -5.86 11.89
C PRO A 128 6.19 -5.68 10.36
N THR A 129 6.85 -4.63 9.88
CA THR A 129 6.92 -4.28 8.45
C THR A 129 8.31 -4.45 7.84
N ASP A 130 9.35 -4.46 8.66
CA ASP A 130 10.74 -4.50 8.19
C ASP A 130 11.13 -5.92 7.76
N ARG A 131 12.11 -5.98 6.86
CA ARG A 131 12.74 -7.24 6.45
C ARG A 131 14.02 -7.39 7.27
N ILE A 132 14.20 -8.55 7.89
CA ILE A 132 15.33 -8.80 8.77
C ILE A 132 16.09 -10.04 8.25
N GLY A 133 17.39 -9.89 8.07
CA GLY A 133 18.35 -10.98 7.87
C GLY A 133 19.11 -11.23 9.17
N LEU A 134 19.57 -12.46 9.36
CA LEU A 134 20.32 -12.88 10.54
C LEU A 134 21.58 -13.63 10.09
N ILE A 135 22.73 -13.16 10.55
CA ILE A 135 24.02 -13.82 10.44
C ILE A 135 24.51 -14.04 11.87
N SER A 136 24.97 -15.24 12.17
CA SER A 136 25.76 -15.51 13.38
C SER A 136 27.23 -15.60 13.04
N PHE A 137 28.10 -15.08 13.91
CA PHE A 137 29.54 -15.09 13.66
C PHE A 137 30.36 -15.40 14.92
N ALA A 138 31.46 -16.10 14.72
CA ALA A 138 32.56 -16.28 15.68
C ALA A 138 33.86 -16.10 14.89
N GLY A 139 34.75 -17.10 14.82
CA GLY A 139 35.89 -17.06 13.90
C GLY A 139 35.52 -17.26 12.43
N ASP A 140 34.30 -17.72 12.16
CA ASP A 140 33.70 -17.83 10.83
C ASP A 140 32.24 -17.31 10.87
N THR A 141 31.63 -17.13 9.71
CA THR A 141 30.31 -16.51 9.55
C THR A 141 29.29 -17.50 9.00
N PHE A 142 28.06 -17.42 9.51
CA PHE A 142 26.98 -18.31 9.11
C PHE A 142 25.71 -17.51 8.84
N ILE A 143 25.17 -17.62 7.62
CA ILE A 143 23.88 -17.03 7.25
C ILE A 143 22.76 -17.89 7.83
N GLU A 144 22.20 -17.46 8.95
CA GLU A 144 21.09 -18.16 9.61
C GLU A 144 19.77 -17.95 8.86
N THR A 145 19.56 -16.75 8.32
CA THR A 145 18.40 -16.44 7.48
C THR A 145 18.72 -15.28 6.52
N PRO A 146 18.41 -15.40 5.22
CA PRO A 146 18.45 -14.27 4.31
C PRO A 146 17.40 -13.22 4.70
N VAL A 147 17.50 -12.01 4.15
CA VAL A 147 16.58 -10.89 4.45
C VAL A 147 15.13 -11.29 4.17
N THR A 148 14.33 -11.47 5.23
CA THR A 148 12.97 -12.01 5.14
C THR A 148 11.96 -11.20 5.97
N ARG A 149 10.68 -11.31 5.61
CA ARG A 149 9.55 -10.79 6.41
C ARG A 149 8.99 -11.83 7.39
N SER A 150 9.42 -13.10 7.28
CA SER A 150 8.92 -14.19 8.10
C SER A 150 9.52 -14.14 9.51
N ARG A 151 8.77 -13.57 10.46
CA ARG A 151 9.17 -13.54 11.88
C ARG A 151 9.24 -14.92 12.49
N ALA A 152 8.35 -15.83 12.09
CA ALA A 152 8.35 -17.21 12.58
C ALA A 152 9.68 -17.92 12.25
N THR A 153 10.21 -17.71 11.04
CA THR A 153 11.50 -18.26 10.63
C THR A 153 12.64 -17.66 11.45
N LEU A 154 12.67 -16.33 11.58
CA LEU A 154 13.71 -15.64 12.35
C LEU A 154 13.72 -16.05 13.81
N LEU A 155 12.57 -16.00 14.49
CA LEU A 155 12.46 -16.38 15.90
C LEU A 155 12.83 -17.85 16.14
N LYS A 156 12.50 -18.74 15.19
CA LYS A 156 12.93 -20.14 15.24
C LYS A 156 14.46 -20.26 15.17
N ARG A 157 15.10 -19.51 14.27
CA ARG A 157 16.57 -19.51 14.12
C ARG A 157 17.26 -18.92 15.34
N VAL A 158 16.81 -17.77 15.83
CA VAL A 158 17.34 -17.15 17.07
C VAL A 158 17.33 -18.12 18.24
N ASN A 159 16.28 -18.93 18.39
CA ASN A 159 16.19 -19.93 19.45
C ASN A 159 17.13 -21.13 19.27
N GLN A 160 17.56 -21.43 18.04
CA GLN A 160 18.43 -22.57 17.72
C GLN A 160 19.91 -22.24 17.81
N ILE A 161 20.27 -20.96 17.67
CA ILE A 161 21.65 -20.49 17.81
C ILE A 161 22.14 -20.81 19.21
N GLN A 162 23.30 -21.43 19.34
CA GLN A 162 23.96 -21.64 20.63
C GLN A 162 25.42 -21.23 20.52
N PRO A 163 25.96 -20.52 21.52
CA PRO A 163 27.38 -20.24 21.58
C PRO A 163 28.13 -21.53 21.99
N GLY A 164 29.37 -21.71 21.55
CA GLY A 164 30.10 -22.94 21.83
C GLY A 164 31.47 -23.03 21.16
N ASP A 165 32.06 -24.21 21.20
CA ASP A 165 33.34 -24.50 20.57
C ASP A 165 33.12 -24.76 19.08
N PHE A 166 33.20 -23.69 18.28
CA PHE A 166 33.19 -23.75 16.82
C PHE A 166 34.54 -24.22 16.27
N LEU A 167 34.53 -24.76 15.05
CA LEU A 167 35.73 -25.20 14.32
C LEU A 167 36.81 -24.10 14.24
N VAL A 168 36.37 -22.83 14.13
CA VAL A 168 37.25 -21.66 14.14
C VAL A 168 36.88 -20.78 15.34
N PRO A 169 37.71 -20.76 16.40
CA PRO A 169 37.52 -19.84 17.51
C PRO A 169 37.94 -18.43 17.11
N GLY A 170 37.29 -17.42 17.68
CA GLY A 170 37.58 -16.00 17.41
C GLY A 170 36.32 -15.18 17.23
N THR A 171 36.50 -13.94 16.78
CA THR A 171 35.46 -12.95 16.55
C THR A 171 35.81 -12.17 15.27
N ASP A 172 35.59 -12.77 14.09
CA ASP A 172 35.81 -12.14 12.78
C ASP A 172 34.59 -11.31 12.36
N ILE A 173 34.56 -10.09 12.90
CA ILE A 173 33.52 -9.11 12.55
C ILE A 173 33.65 -8.63 11.10
N THR A 174 34.85 -8.68 10.52
CA THR A 174 35.13 -8.14 9.19
C THR A 174 34.50 -9.03 8.14
N ALA A 175 34.68 -10.35 8.24
CA ALA A 175 33.97 -11.32 7.42
C ALA A 175 32.44 -11.19 7.59
N ALA A 176 31.96 -10.98 8.82
CA ALA A 176 30.52 -10.84 9.08
C ALA A 176 29.93 -9.58 8.41
N LEU A 177 30.68 -8.47 8.41
CA LEU A 177 30.29 -7.22 7.75
C LEU A 177 30.29 -7.35 6.23
N GLU A 178 31.27 -8.05 5.64
CA GLU A 178 31.30 -8.36 4.21
C GLU A 178 30.08 -9.21 3.81
N GLU A 179 29.77 -10.24 4.59
CA GLU A 179 28.60 -11.08 4.30
C GLU A 179 27.27 -10.33 4.48
N ALA A 180 27.19 -9.44 5.49
CA ALA A 180 26.05 -8.55 5.65
C ALA A 180 25.88 -7.59 4.47
N GLN A 181 26.99 -7.09 3.91
CA GLN A 181 26.96 -6.28 2.71
C GLN A 181 26.43 -7.08 1.52
N ASN A 182 26.87 -8.33 1.34
CA ASN A 182 26.38 -9.20 0.27
C ASN A 182 24.88 -9.53 0.41
N LEU A 183 24.38 -9.68 1.64
CA LEU A 183 22.95 -9.91 1.90
C LEU A 183 22.09 -8.66 1.70
N LEU A 184 22.67 -7.48 1.84
CA LEU A 184 22.01 -6.24 1.44
C LEU A 184 22.14 -6.11 -0.09
N THR A 185 21.00 -5.98 -0.77
CA THR A 185 20.98 -5.71 -2.21
C THR A 185 21.77 -4.44 -2.55
N GLU A 186 22.35 -4.35 -3.76
CA GLU A 186 23.12 -3.17 -4.23
C GLU A 186 22.41 -1.82 -3.98
N GLU A 187 21.07 -1.79 -4.02
CA GLU A 187 20.26 -0.63 -3.64
C GLU A 187 19.26 -0.99 -2.53
N PRO A 188 19.65 -0.89 -1.25
CA PRO A 188 18.76 -1.17 -0.14
C PRO A 188 17.76 -0.01 0.06
N PRO A 189 16.54 -0.27 0.58
CA PRO A 189 15.57 0.78 0.89
C PRO A 189 16.17 1.84 1.84
N PRO A 190 15.75 3.11 1.75
CA PRO A 190 16.22 4.17 2.63
C PRO A 190 16.06 3.82 4.12
N GLY A 191 17.14 3.97 4.88
CA GLY A 191 17.18 3.65 6.32
C GLY A 191 17.37 2.17 6.64
N SER A 192 17.85 1.38 5.67
CA SER A 192 18.41 0.05 5.93
C SER A 192 19.68 0.15 6.77
N ALA A 193 19.95 -0.86 7.59
CA ALA A 193 21.05 -0.83 8.54
C ALA A 193 21.60 -2.23 8.86
N ILE A 194 22.88 -2.30 9.18
CA ILE A 194 23.52 -3.47 9.79
C ILE A 194 23.60 -3.21 11.30
N ILE A 195 23.19 -4.19 12.09
CA ILE A 195 23.17 -4.10 13.56
C ILE A 195 24.05 -5.21 14.10
N VAL A 196 25.06 -4.86 14.89
CA VAL A 196 25.98 -5.81 15.50
C VAL A 196 25.62 -5.99 16.97
N LEU A 197 25.47 -7.25 17.39
CA LEU A 197 25.35 -7.65 18.79
C LEU A 197 26.56 -8.51 19.13
N SER A 198 27.48 -7.96 19.92
CA SER A 198 28.72 -8.59 20.37
C SER A 198 29.10 -8.00 21.73
N ASP A 199 29.91 -8.73 22.51
CA ASP A 199 30.54 -8.18 23.71
C ASP A 199 31.78 -7.30 23.38
N GLY A 200 32.16 -7.24 22.11
CA GLY A 200 33.23 -6.39 21.60
C GLY A 200 34.63 -6.85 21.99
N ASP A 201 34.77 -8.07 22.52
CA ASP A 201 36.04 -8.60 22.98
C ASP A 201 36.82 -9.25 21.83
N ASN A 202 38.14 -9.05 21.82
CA ASN A 202 39.12 -9.67 20.92
C ASN A 202 38.67 -9.87 19.46
N VAL A 203 38.42 -8.78 18.74
CA VAL A 203 38.15 -8.82 17.29
C VAL A 203 39.36 -9.39 16.54
N THR A 204 39.12 -10.47 15.79
CA THR A 204 40.09 -11.10 14.89
C THR A 204 39.79 -10.74 13.44
N GLY A 205 40.76 -10.89 12.54
CA GLY A 205 40.57 -10.60 11.10
C GLY A 205 41.10 -9.23 10.66
N GLY A 206 40.66 -8.77 9.49
CA GLY A 206 41.08 -7.48 8.89
C GLY A 206 40.52 -6.25 9.62
N ASP A 207 41.00 -5.04 9.29
CA ASP A 207 40.49 -3.79 9.89
C ASP A 207 39.04 -3.52 9.45
N PRO A 208 38.05 -3.53 10.38
CA PRO A 208 36.64 -3.30 10.07
C PRO A 208 36.38 -1.94 9.40
N LYS A 209 37.27 -0.96 9.59
CA LYS A 209 37.15 0.37 8.97
C LYS A 209 37.20 0.31 7.44
N THR A 210 37.89 -0.68 6.89
CA THR A 210 38.00 -0.87 5.44
C THR A 210 36.63 -1.17 4.83
N VAL A 211 35.88 -2.08 5.47
CA VAL A 211 34.52 -2.47 5.04
C VAL A 211 33.52 -1.33 5.29
N LEU A 212 33.64 -0.62 6.43
CA LEU A 212 32.81 0.55 6.72
C LEU A 212 32.97 1.68 5.69
N GLY A 213 34.17 1.85 5.12
CA GLY A 213 34.44 2.82 4.07
C GLY A 213 33.70 2.53 2.76
N GLN A 214 33.42 1.25 2.48
CA GLN A 214 32.62 0.81 1.33
C GLN A 214 31.13 0.99 1.61
N LEU A 215 30.67 0.61 2.81
CA LEU A 215 29.27 0.73 3.23
C LEU A 215 28.76 2.18 3.27
N LYS A 216 29.62 3.16 3.56
CA LYS A 216 29.23 4.58 3.56
C LYS A 216 29.01 5.17 2.17
N LYS A 217 29.52 4.50 1.12
CA LYS A 217 29.44 4.99 -0.27
C LYS A 217 28.23 4.47 -1.04
N SER A 218 27.59 3.39 -0.58
CA SER A 218 26.30 2.87 -1.09
C SER A 218 25.13 3.54 -0.38
#